data_AF-A0A940QAP2-F1
#
_entry.id   AF-A0A940QAP2-F1
#
_cell.length_a   1.000
_cell.length_b   1.000
_cell.length_c   1.000
_cell.angle_alpha   90.00
_cell.angle_beta   90.00
_cell.angle_gamma   90.00
#
_symmetry.space_group_name_H-M   'P 1'
#
loop_
_entity.id
_entity.type
_entity.pdbx_description
1 polymer ?
#
loop_
_entity_poly.entity_id
_entity_poly.type
_entity_poly.pdbx_seq_one_letter_code
_entity_poly.pdbx_strand_id
1 'polypeptide(L)'
;MIFITIDDFYAKASTCSTMSRQEEIECAKQMKGGDLLARERLIQSYLPMMAGHIKHAKPHLQNLGLVLYYQQALEKAVDTFDFLQDSEPFSHRLSWCFRQALVKYIVRYSDE
;
A
#
# COMPACT_ATOMS: atom_id res chain seq x y z
N MET A 1 8.36 6.08 4.66
CA MET A 1 7.77 5.85 6.00
C MET A 1 8.47 4.66 6.64
N ILE A 2 8.81 4.73 7.93
CA ILE A 2 9.51 3.67 8.67
C ILE A 2 8.64 3.27 9.86
N PHE A 3 8.44 1.98 10.05
CA PHE A 3 7.72 1.41 11.19
C PHE A 3 8.71 0.64 12.06
N ILE A 4 8.66 0.86 13.38
CA ILE A 4 9.55 0.21 14.34
C ILE A 4 8.95 -1.14 14.77
N THR A 5 7.63 -1.17 14.96
CA THR A 5 6.86 -2.38 15.27
C THR A 5 5.67 -2.55 14.33
N ILE A 6 5.07 -3.75 14.33
CA ILE A 6 3.82 -3.98 13.60
C ILE A 6 2.64 -3.19 14.20
N ASP A 7 2.66 -2.97 15.51
CA ASP A 7 1.63 -2.19 16.20
C ASP A 7 1.68 -0.72 15.80
N ASP A 8 2.88 -0.15 15.61
CA ASP A 8 3.05 1.21 15.08
C ASP A 8 2.42 1.34 13.68
N PHE A 9 2.61 0.32 12.84
CA PHE A 9 1.97 0.28 11.53
C PHE A 9 0.45 0.26 11.64
N TYR A 10 -0.12 -0.60 12.49
CA TYR A 10 -1.57 -0.66 12.68
C TYR A 10 -2.16 0.61 13.28
N ALA A 11 -1.44 1.24 14.23
CA ALA A 11 -1.83 2.53 14.79
C ALA A 11 -1.79 3.64 13.74
N LYS A 12 -0.77 3.66 12.87
CA LYS A 12 -0.73 4.61 11.75
C LYS A 12 -1.87 4.35 10.76
N ALA A 13 -2.07 3.10 10.36
CA ALA A 13 -3.10 2.71 9.40
C ALA A 13 -4.51 3.07 9.88
N SER A 14 -4.81 2.94 11.18
CA SER A 14 -6.12 3.28 11.74
C SER A 14 -6.42 4.79 11.75
N THR A 15 -5.39 5.63 11.73
CA THR A 15 -5.53 7.10 11.67
C THR A 15 -5.61 7.66 10.25
N CYS A 16 -5.34 6.83 9.24
CA CYS A 16 -5.35 7.27 7.84
C CYS A 16 -6.75 7.21 7.24
N SER A 17 -7.18 8.29 6.58
CA SER A 17 -8.43 8.34 5.85
C SER A 17 -8.29 7.75 4.44
N THR A 18 -9.27 6.98 4.01
CA THR A 18 -9.36 6.50 2.62
C THR A 18 -9.74 7.65 1.70
N MET A 19 -9.19 7.67 0.50
CA MET A 19 -9.54 8.65 -0.53
C MET A 19 -10.67 8.14 -1.43
N SER A 20 -11.48 9.06 -1.91
CA SER A 20 -12.39 8.85 -3.03
C SER A 20 -11.61 8.89 -4.36
N ARG A 21 -12.22 8.33 -5.43
CA ARG A 21 -11.62 8.36 -6.77
C ARG A 21 -11.30 9.78 -7.26
N GLN A 22 -12.10 10.77 -6.87
CA GLN A 22 -11.86 12.16 -7.26
C GLN A 22 -10.62 12.74 -6.57
N GLU A 23 -10.45 12.46 -5.28
CA GLU A 23 -9.27 12.87 -4.50
C GLU A 23 -7.99 12.19 -5.01
N GLU A 24 -8.08 10.94 -5.46
CA GLU A 24 -6.98 10.22 -6.11
C GLU A 24 -6.54 10.90 -7.41
N ILE A 25 -7.50 11.27 -8.26
CA ILE A 25 -7.24 12.00 -9.52
C ILE A 25 -6.59 13.35 -9.22
N GLU A 26 -7.05 14.06 -8.20
CA GLU A 26 -6.48 15.35 -7.78
C GLU A 26 -5.06 15.20 -7.26
N CYS A 27 -4.80 14.20 -6.41
CA CYS A 27 -3.45 13.88 -5.95
C CYS A 27 -2.54 13.51 -7.13
N ALA A 28 -3.01 12.73 -8.09
CA ALA A 28 -2.23 12.35 -9.26
C ALA A 28 -1.89 13.55 -10.16
N LYS A 29 -2.80 14.52 -10.31
CA LYS A 29 -2.51 15.79 -10.98
C LYS A 29 -1.42 16.57 -10.26
N GLN A 30 -1.50 16.67 -8.94
CA GLN A 30 -0.49 17.34 -8.10
C GLN A 30 0.87 16.64 -8.19
N MET A 31 0.90 15.30 -8.21
CA MET A 31 2.11 14.50 -8.41
C MET A 31 2.76 14.79 -9.77
N LYS A 32 1.99 14.87 -10.86
CA LYS A 32 2.52 15.25 -12.19
C LYS A 32 3.10 16.68 -12.20
N GLY A 33 2.60 17.55 -11.32
CA GLY A 33 3.13 18.90 -11.09
C GLY A 33 4.38 18.97 -10.20
N GLY A 34 4.89 17.83 -9.71
CA GLY A 34 6.09 17.75 -8.86
C GLY A 34 5.83 17.83 -7.35
N ASP A 35 4.57 17.73 -6.91
CA ASP A 35 4.24 17.70 -5.47
C ASP A 35 4.53 16.32 -4.87
N LEU A 36 5.65 16.23 -4.14
CA LEU A 36 6.04 15.02 -3.42
C LEU A 36 5.09 14.69 -2.25
N LEU A 37 4.40 15.68 -1.68
CA LEU A 37 3.45 15.46 -0.59
C LEU A 37 2.14 14.85 -1.10
N ALA A 38 1.77 15.09 -2.36
CA ALA A 38 0.62 14.43 -2.98
C ALA A 38 0.84 12.91 -3.08
N ARG A 39 2.04 12.48 -3.45
CA ARG A 39 2.42 11.07 -3.47
C ARG A 39 2.30 10.43 -2.09
N GLU A 40 2.83 11.08 -1.07
CA GLU A 40 2.80 10.54 0.29
C GLU A 40 1.36 10.45 0.84
N ARG A 41 0.51 11.46 0.59
CA ARG A 41 -0.91 11.41 0.94
C ARG A 41 -1.62 10.24 0.28
N LEU A 42 -1.32 9.98 -0.99
CA LEU A 42 -1.92 8.88 -1.74
C LEU A 42 -1.44 7.51 -1.22
N ILE A 43 -0.17 7.37 -0.84
CA ILE A 43 0.30 6.15 -0.17
C ILE A 43 -0.39 5.95 1.18
N GLN A 44 -0.51 7.02 1.98
CA GLN A 44 -1.11 6.95 3.31
C GLN A 44 -2.58 6.54 3.27
N SER A 45 -3.35 6.98 2.27
CA SER A 45 -4.77 6.63 2.15
C SER A 45 -5.03 5.13 1.90
N TYR A 46 -4.01 4.40 1.48
CA TYR A 46 -4.07 2.96 1.21
C TYR A 46 -3.52 2.06 2.33
N LEU A 47 -2.96 2.64 3.40
CA LEU A 47 -2.52 1.87 4.57
C LEU A 47 -3.64 1.06 5.24
N PRO A 48 -4.89 1.55 5.37
CA PRO A 48 -5.99 0.75 5.93
C PRO A 48 -6.25 -0.53 5.11
N MET A 49 -6.21 -0.42 3.78
CA MET A 49 -6.37 -1.56 2.88
C MET A 49 -5.21 -2.55 3.04
N MET A 50 -3.98 -2.05 3.09
CA MET A 50 -2.78 -2.86 3.36
C MET A 50 -2.90 -3.62 4.69
N ALA A 51 -3.36 -2.96 5.75
CA ALA A 51 -3.59 -3.57 7.05
C ALA A 51 -4.64 -4.70 6.98
N GLY A 52 -5.71 -4.52 6.20
CA GLY A 52 -6.68 -5.57 5.91
C GLY A 52 -6.04 -6.80 5.28
N HIS A 53 -5.21 -6.62 4.25
CA HIS A 53 -4.53 -7.73 3.59
C HIS A 53 -3.56 -8.48 4.52
N ILE A 54 -2.86 -7.78 5.42
CA ILE A 54 -1.96 -8.40 6.40
C ILE A 54 -2.77 -9.21 7.42
N LYS A 55 -3.87 -8.67 7.93
CA LYS A 55 -4.76 -9.39 8.87
C LYS A 55 -5.35 -10.67 8.29
N HIS A 56 -5.55 -10.72 6.97
CA HIS A 56 -6.01 -11.92 6.27
C HIS A 56 -4.90 -12.94 5.96
N ALA A 57 -3.62 -12.60 6.16
CA ALA A 57 -2.52 -13.55 6.01
C ALA A 57 -2.48 -14.53 7.20
N LYS A 58 -1.74 -15.64 7.06
CA LYS A 58 -1.56 -16.61 8.15
C LYS A 58 -0.87 -15.92 9.35
N PRO A 59 -1.24 -16.20 10.61
CA PRO A 59 -0.72 -15.50 11.78
C PRO A 59 0.83 -15.44 11.88
N HIS A 60 1.53 -16.52 11.53
CA HIS A 60 3.00 -16.56 11.56
C HIS A 60 3.68 -15.64 10.53
N LEU A 61 2.95 -15.19 9.49
CA LEU A 61 3.45 -14.24 8.49
C LEU A 61 3.15 -12.78 8.88
N GLN A 62 2.30 -12.54 9.88
CA GLN A 62 1.88 -11.19 10.29
C GLN A 62 2.97 -10.53 11.13
N ASN A 63 4.05 -10.12 10.48
CA ASN A 63 5.19 -9.49 11.11
C ASN A 63 5.65 -8.24 10.32
N LEU A 64 6.63 -7.52 10.86
CA LEU A 64 7.15 -6.29 10.26
C LEU A 64 7.79 -6.54 8.88
N GLY A 65 8.34 -7.73 8.64
CA GLY A 65 8.90 -8.10 7.33
C GLY A 65 7.83 -8.06 6.23
N LEU A 66 6.66 -8.64 6.48
CA LEU A 66 5.54 -8.59 5.55
C LEU A 66 5.02 -7.15 5.32
N VAL A 67 4.95 -6.34 6.39
CA VAL A 67 4.59 -4.92 6.31
C VAL A 67 5.51 -4.19 5.33
N LEU A 68 6.83 -4.33 5.50
CA LEU A 68 7.82 -3.66 4.64
C LEU A 68 7.71 -4.13 3.18
N TYR A 69 7.49 -5.43 2.96
CA TYR A 69 7.31 -5.99 1.61
C TYR A 69 6.07 -5.44 0.90
N TYR A 70 4.96 -5.33 1.63
CA TYR A 70 3.73 -4.72 1.13
C TYR A 70 3.87 -3.21 0.91
N GLN A 71 4.56 -2.50 1.79
CA GLN A 71 4.81 -1.07 1.61
C GLN A 71 5.59 -0.81 0.31
N GLN A 72 6.62 -1.60 0.02
CA GLN A 72 7.36 -1.50 -1.25
C GLN A 72 6.46 -1.78 -2.46
N ALA A 73 5.56 -2.77 -2.36
CA ALA A 73 4.62 -3.07 -3.42
C ALA A 73 3.62 -1.93 -3.65
N LEU A 74 3.12 -1.32 -2.57
CA LEU A 74 2.23 -0.16 -2.60
C LEU A 74 2.91 1.05 -3.25
N GLU A 75 4.10 1.43 -2.76
CA GLU A 75 4.87 2.54 -3.30
C GLU A 75 5.11 2.36 -4.81
N LYS A 76 5.55 1.17 -5.22
CA LYS A 76 5.75 0.85 -6.63
C LYS A 76 4.45 0.90 -7.45
N ALA A 77 3.32 0.45 -6.87
CA ALA A 77 2.04 0.49 -7.55
C ALA A 77 1.58 1.93 -7.77
N VAL A 78 1.75 2.80 -6.78
CA VAL A 78 1.46 4.24 -6.89
C VAL A 78 2.31 4.90 -7.97
N ASP A 79 3.60 4.58 -8.03
CA ASP A 79 4.52 5.16 -8.99
C ASP A 79 4.25 4.70 -10.44
N THR A 80 3.52 3.61 -10.64
CA THR A 80 3.31 2.98 -11.95
C THR A 80 1.86 2.95 -12.42
N PHE A 81 0.92 3.46 -11.63
CA PHE A 81 -0.50 3.51 -11.99
C PHE A 81 -0.85 4.87 -12.59
N ASP A 82 -1.56 4.88 -13.72
CA ASP A 82 -2.03 6.14 -14.30
C ASP A 82 -3.46 6.42 -13.84
N PHE A 83 -3.57 7.08 -12.68
CA PHE A 83 -4.83 7.51 -12.09
C PHE A 83 -5.69 8.40 -13.01
N LEU A 84 -5.13 8.98 -14.07
CA LEU A 84 -5.88 9.85 -14.99
C LEU A 84 -6.48 9.10 -16.18
N GLN A 85 -5.96 7.91 -16.50
CA GLN A 85 -6.32 7.17 -17.71
C GLN A 85 -6.96 5.82 -17.41
N ASP A 86 -6.57 5.18 -16.30
CA ASP A 86 -7.05 3.86 -15.97
C ASP A 86 -8.55 3.89 -15.56
N SER A 87 -9.34 3.06 -16.25
CA SER A 87 -10.77 2.93 -16.01
C SER A 87 -11.07 2.14 -14.73
N GLU A 88 -10.17 1.21 -14.37
CA GLU A 88 -10.23 0.39 -13.16
C GLU A 88 -9.80 1.17 -11.91
N PRO A 89 -10.39 0.89 -10.74
CA PRO A 89 -9.97 1.52 -9.49
C PRO A 89 -8.58 1.02 -9.07
N PHE A 90 -7.75 1.92 -8.53
CA PHE A 90 -6.40 1.59 -8.10
C PHE A 90 -6.37 0.45 -7.05
N SER A 91 -7.38 0.40 -6.18
CA SER A 91 -7.58 -0.69 -5.21
C SER A 91 -7.63 -2.08 -5.86
N HIS A 92 -8.14 -2.22 -7.08
CA HIS A 92 -8.16 -3.49 -7.80
C HIS A 92 -6.73 -3.93 -8.13
N ARG A 93 -5.95 -3.06 -8.77
CA ARG A 93 -4.55 -3.32 -9.11
C ARG A 93 -3.71 -3.56 -7.87
N LEU A 94 -3.91 -2.75 -6.83
CA LEU A 94 -3.17 -2.87 -5.58
C LEU A 94 -3.43 -4.21 -4.87
N SER A 95 -4.66 -4.72 -4.92
CA SER A 95 -5.00 -6.06 -4.41
C SER A 95 -4.15 -7.15 -5.08
N TRP A 96 -3.94 -7.06 -6.39
CA TRP A 96 -3.04 -7.96 -7.12
C TRP A 96 -1.59 -7.80 -6.70
N CYS A 97 -1.11 -6.57 -6.53
CA CYS A 97 0.24 -6.30 -6.05
C CYS A 97 0.50 -6.91 -4.66
N PHE A 98 -0.45 -6.80 -3.71
CA PHE A 98 -0.32 -7.42 -2.39
C PHE A 98 -0.30 -8.95 -2.45
N ARG A 99 -1.15 -9.58 -3.28
CA ARG A 99 -1.10 -11.05 -3.47
C ARG A 99 0.26 -11.50 -3.99
N GLN A 100 0.79 -10.81 -4.99
CA GLN A 100 2.12 -11.10 -5.55
C GLN A 100 3.23 -10.89 -4.52
N ALA A 101 3.14 -9.82 -3.73
CA ALA A 101 4.10 -9.54 -2.66
C ALA A 101 4.07 -10.63 -1.58
N LEU A 102 2.89 -11.13 -1.20
CA LEU A 102 2.73 -12.21 -0.23
C LEU A 102 3.36 -13.51 -0.73
N VAL A 103 3.10 -13.89 -1.98
CA VAL A 103 3.71 -15.09 -2.58
C VAL A 103 5.23 -14.98 -2.57
N LYS A 104 5.77 -13.84 -3.01
CA LYS A 104 7.22 -13.61 -3.00
C LYS A 104 7.82 -13.64 -1.59
N TYR A 105 7.09 -13.11 -0.61
CA TYR A 105 7.49 -13.13 0.79
C TYR A 105 7.53 -14.56 1.34
N ILE A 106 6.48 -15.35 1.10
CA ILE A 106 6.42 -16.77 1.49
C ILE A 106 7.56 -17.55 0.85
N VAL A 107 7.76 -17.44 -0.47
CA VAL A 107 8.84 -18.17 -1.16
C VAL A 107 10.22 -17.80 -0.61
N ARG A 108 10.42 -16.55 -0.16
CA ARG A 108 11.70 -16.10 0.35
C ARG A 108 11.95 -16.45 1.82
N TYR A 109 10.89 -16.56 2.63
CA TYR A 109 10.99 -16.63 4.09
C TYR A 109 10.18 -17.80 4.71
N SER A 110 9.67 -18.74 3.92
CA SER A 110 9.08 -20.01 4.40
C SER A 110 10.02 -21.20 4.28
N ASP A 111 11.26 -21.00 3.80
CA ASP A 111 12.33 -22.00 3.79
C ASP A 111 13.30 -21.85 4.99
N GLU A 112 13.01 -20.94 5.93
CA GLU A 112 13.68 -20.81 7.24
C GLU A 112 12.77 -21.33 8.36
#